data_AF-A0A6C0HP64-F1
#
_entry.id   AF-A0A6C0HP64-F1
#
_cell.length_a   1.000
_cell.length_b   1.000
_cell.length_c   1.000
_cell.angle_alpha   90.00
_cell.angle_beta   90.00
_cell.angle_gamma   90.00
#
_symmetry.space_group_name_H-M   'P 1'
#
loop_
_entity.id
_entity.type
_entity.pdbx_description
1 polymer ?
#
loop_
_entity_poly.entity_id
_entity_poly.type
_entity_poly.pdbx_seq_one_letter_code
_entity_poly.pdbx_strand_id
1 'polypeptide(L)'
;MSNTIELFKEDILKFISNNEVLIKNNDEDITNVFVKYIKNYEIRYAGTAEEPRVNSTLSDTTNNDICIAKISQGIRCSRKHKKGNVYCGTHIKRQPTGVFEETVKPSRVKMEKKVDIWVQLIRGINYYIDENNNVYNPEHILSLNKNPSVIYKWKLNEANDYEIIPLEC
;
A
#
# COMPACT_ATOMS: atom_id res chain seq x y z
N MET A 1 7.80 9.26 14.30
CA MET A 1 9.11 9.82 13.86
C MET A 1 9.12 11.36 13.77
N SER A 2 8.13 12.09 14.32
CA SER A 2 8.08 13.57 14.22
C SER A 2 8.93 14.31 15.25
N ASN A 3 9.21 13.67 16.40
CA ASN A 3 9.74 14.36 17.59
C ASN A 3 11.25 14.68 17.49
N THR A 4 12.06 13.81 16.88
CA THR A 4 13.53 13.98 16.78
C THR A 4 13.94 15.25 16.02
N ILE A 5 13.13 15.69 15.07
CA ILE A 5 13.43 16.84 14.22
C ILE A 5 13.11 18.17 14.93
N GLU A 6 12.02 18.20 15.69
CA GLU A 6 11.69 19.37 16.51
C GLU A 6 12.78 19.59 17.57
N LEU A 7 13.23 18.50 18.21
CA LEU A 7 14.37 18.53 19.14
C LEU A 7 15.66 19.07 18.46
N PHE A 8 15.96 18.63 17.24
CA PHE A 8 17.12 19.13 16.50
C PHE A 8 17.07 20.64 16.22
N LYS A 9 15.90 21.15 15.81
CA LYS A 9 15.71 22.60 15.62
C LYS A 9 15.88 23.36 16.92
N GLU A 10 15.33 22.85 18.02
CA GLU A 10 15.47 23.45 19.34
C GLU A 10 16.93 23.50 19.80
N ASP A 11 17.71 22.46 19.56
CA ASP A 11 19.11 22.42 19.95
C ASP A 11 19.96 23.44 19.19
N ILE A 12 19.68 23.66 17.90
CA ILE A 12 20.33 24.74 17.12
C ILE A 12 19.97 26.11 17.71
N LEU A 13 18.70 26.33 18.08
CA LEU A 13 18.26 27.60 18.66
C LEU A 13 18.90 27.85 20.03
N LYS A 14 19.00 26.82 20.87
CA LYS A 14 19.72 26.89 22.16
C LYS A 14 21.18 27.21 21.95
N PHE A 15 21.83 26.59 20.96
CA PHE A 15 23.23 26.87 20.65
C PHE A 15 23.46 28.33 20.26
N ILE A 16 22.61 28.89 19.40
CA ILE A 16 22.71 30.31 18.98
C ILE A 16 22.53 31.24 20.18
N SER A 17 21.57 30.94 21.06
CA SER A 17 21.24 31.77 22.22
C SER A 17 22.33 31.71 23.30
N ASN A 18 22.90 30.53 23.55
CA ASN A 18 23.90 30.32 24.58
C ASN A 18 25.29 30.86 24.22
N ASN A 19 25.58 31.00 22.92
CA ASN A 19 26.90 31.44 22.44
C ASN A 19 26.88 32.87 21.85
N GLU A 20 25.80 33.62 22.02
CA GLU A 20 25.64 35.00 21.51
C GLU A 20 26.03 35.15 20.03
N VAL A 21 25.62 34.18 19.20
CA VAL A 21 26.01 34.14 17.79
C VAL A 21 25.26 35.21 17.01
N LEU A 22 26.01 36.03 16.27
CA LEU A 22 25.49 37.15 15.50
C LEU A 22 25.64 36.87 14.00
N ILE A 23 24.51 36.81 13.30
CA ILE A 23 24.45 36.52 11.86
C ILE A 23 24.19 37.83 11.13
N LYS A 24 25.18 38.26 10.34
CA LYS A 24 25.11 39.50 9.58
C LYS A 24 24.95 39.25 8.08
N ASN A 25 24.17 40.11 7.44
CA ASN A 25 24.23 40.29 5.99
C ASN A 25 24.84 41.68 5.76
N ASN A 26 26.08 41.70 5.25
CA ASN A 26 26.94 42.88 5.28
C ASN A 26 27.09 43.41 6.72
N ASP A 27 26.51 44.57 7.05
CA ASP A 27 26.55 45.19 8.38
C ASP A 27 25.25 45.04 9.18
N GLU A 28 24.18 44.51 8.57
CA GLU A 28 22.87 44.37 9.21
C GLU A 28 22.77 43.05 9.98
N ASP A 29 22.35 43.13 11.25
CA ASP A 29 22.04 41.96 12.07
C ASP A 29 20.72 41.33 11.61
N ILE A 30 20.82 40.14 11.03
CA ILE A 30 19.69 39.35 10.53
C ILE A 30 19.43 38.10 11.38
N THR A 31 20.00 38.02 12.59
CA THR A 31 19.90 36.85 13.49
C THR A 31 18.44 36.47 13.74
N ASN A 32 17.57 37.46 13.98
CA ASN A 32 16.14 37.22 14.18
C ASN A 32 15.41 36.69 12.94
N VAL A 33 15.85 37.11 11.75
CA VAL A 33 15.31 36.63 10.47
C VAL A 33 15.71 35.17 10.27
N PHE A 34 16.96 34.83 10.57
CA PHE A 34 17.47 33.47 10.48
C PHE A 34 16.80 32.51 11.47
N VAL A 35 16.58 32.96 12.72
CA VAL A 35 15.84 32.18 13.73
C VAL A 35 14.41 31.88 13.26
N LYS A 36 13.72 32.86 12.67
CA LYS A 36 12.39 32.65 12.09
C LYS A 36 12.43 31.68 10.90
N TYR A 37 13.45 31.78 10.05
CA TYR A 37 13.65 30.87 8.93
C TYR A 37 13.81 29.42 9.39
N ILE A 38 14.68 29.14 10.38
CA ILE A 38 14.87 27.78 10.91
C ILE A 38 13.58 27.20 11.48
N LYS A 39 12.84 27.99 12.28
CA LYS A 39 11.56 27.54 12.87
C LYS A 39 10.58 27.13 11.78
N ASN A 40 10.42 27.97 10.77
CA ASN A 40 9.45 27.78 9.68
C ASN A 40 9.95 26.85 8.56
N TYR A 41 11.21 26.40 8.60
CA TYR A 41 11.76 25.54 7.56
C TYR A 41 11.08 24.17 7.58
N GLU A 42 10.33 23.86 6.53
CA GLU A 42 9.74 22.55 6.34
C GLU A 42 10.81 21.58 5.83
N ILE A 43 11.15 20.57 6.64
CA ILE A 43 12.12 19.57 6.22
C ILE A 43 11.47 18.70 5.16
N ARG A 44 11.94 18.86 3.93
CA ARG A 44 11.67 17.92 2.85
C ARG A 44 12.54 16.70 3.10
N TYR A 45 11.91 15.60 3.47
CA TYR A 45 12.57 14.31 3.34
C TYR A 45 12.86 14.16 1.85
N ALA A 46 14.14 14.09 1.49
CA ALA A 46 14.50 13.28 0.34
C ALA A 46 14.00 11.89 0.74
N GLY A 47 12.80 11.53 0.29
CA GLY A 47 12.42 10.14 0.30
C GLY A 47 13.63 9.43 -0.28
N THR A 48 14.15 8.45 0.44
CA THR A 48 14.84 7.36 -0.24
C THR A 48 13.76 6.69 -1.09
N ALA A 49 13.33 7.36 -2.16
CA ALA A 49 13.51 6.71 -3.41
C ALA A 49 15.05 6.52 -3.48
N GLU A 50 15.67 5.42 -3.05
CA GLU A 50 15.38 4.11 -3.63
C GLU A 50 14.52 4.35 -4.86
N GLU A 51 15.09 5.02 -5.89
CA GLU A 51 14.62 4.78 -7.25
C GLU A 51 14.28 3.32 -7.21
N PRO A 52 12.99 2.94 -7.30
CA PRO A 52 12.67 1.55 -7.15
C PRO A 52 13.47 0.96 -8.28
N ARG A 53 14.58 0.28 -7.96
CA ARG A 53 15.30 -0.58 -8.91
C ARG A 53 14.15 -1.31 -9.50
N VAL A 54 13.78 -1.00 -10.75
CA VAL A 54 12.51 -1.42 -11.35
C VAL A 54 12.35 -2.81 -10.82
N ASN A 55 11.45 -2.99 -9.82
CA ASN A 55 11.44 -4.22 -9.06
C ASN A 55 11.18 -5.18 -10.18
N SER A 56 12.20 -5.93 -10.59
CA SER A 56 12.18 -6.60 -11.88
C SER A 56 11.04 -7.53 -11.68
N THR A 57 9.87 -7.17 -12.25
CA THR A 57 8.57 -7.36 -11.60
C THR A 57 8.68 -8.69 -10.95
N LEU A 58 8.73 -8.74 -9.60
CA LEU A 58 8.80 -10.01 -8.88
C LEU A 58 7.56 -10.68 -9.40
N SER A 59 7.75 -11.47 -10.46
CA SER A 59 6.65 -11.86 -11.33
C SER A 59 5.77 -12.56 -10.35
N ASP A 60 4.50 -12.16 -10.22
CA ASP A 60 3.53 -12.78 -9.32
C ASP A 60 3.57 -14.27 -9.58
N THR A 61 4.48 -14.92 -8.88
CA THR A 61 4.81 -16.31 -9.03
C THR A 61 3.99 -16.82 -7.90
N THR A 62 2.75 -17.16 -8.23
CA THR A 62 1.84 -17.80 -7.30
C THR A 62 2.65 -18.83 -6.52
N ASN A 63 2.42 -18.96 -5.21
CA ASN A 63 3.18 -19.86 -4.33
C ASN A 63 3.32 -21.29 -4.91
N ASN A 64 2.45 -21.67 -5.85
CA ASN A 64 2.48 -22.93 -6.59
C ASN A 64 3.69 -23.09 -7.51
N ASP A 65 4.26 -22.01 -8.04
CA ASP A 65 5.35 -22.06 -9.03
C ASP A 65 6.76 -22.10 -8.40
N ILE A 66 6.83 -22.07 -7.07
CA ILE A 66 8.07 -22.05 -6.29
C ILE A 66 8.42 -23.46 -5.81
N CYS A 67 9.71 -23.81 -5.84
CA CYS A 67 10.23 -25.09 -5.35
C CYS A 67 9.74 -25.43 -3.93
N ILE A 68 9.29 -26.67 -3.73
CA ILE A 68 8.78 -27.14 -2.42
C ILE A 68 9.89 -27.62 -1.48
N ALA A 69 11.12 -27.82 -1.97
CA ALA A 69 12.23 -28.27 -1.12
C ALA A 69 12.70 -27.20 -0.13
N LYS A 70 13.22 -27.66 1.01
CA LYS A 70 13.90 -26.83 2.01
C LYS A 70 15.40 -26.77 1.74
N ILE A 71 15.98 -25.60 1.98
CA ILE A 71 17.45 -25.45 2.06
C ILE A 71 17.96 -25.99 3.40
N SER A 72 19.29 -26.05 3.58
CA SER A 72 19.93 -26.54 4.82
C SER A 72 19.48 -25.78 6.09
N GLN A 73 19.04 -24.53 5.94
CA GLN A 73 18.49 -23.69 7.01
C GLN A 73 17.01 -24.00 7.34
N GLY A 74 16.41 -25.01 6.72
CA GLY A 74 15.00 -25.38 6.95
C GLY A 74 13.96 -24.47 6.29
N ILE A 75 14.39 -23.39 5.62
CA ILE A 75 13.52 -22.44 4.91
C ILE A 75 13.15 -22.99 3.52
N ARG A 76 11.96 -22.66 3.00
CA ARG A 76 11.54 -23.00 1.63
C ARG A 76 12.47 -22.39 0.59
N CYS A 77 12.84 -23.16 -0.42
CA CYS A 77 13.64 -22.68 -1.54
C CYS A 77 12.85 -21.61 -2.33
N SER A 78 13.42 -20.42 -2.51
CA SER A 78 12.80 -19.30 -3.25
C SER A 78 12.87 -19.44 -4.78
N ARG A 79 13.51 -20.49 -5.32
CA ARG A 79 13.69 -20.68 -6.77
C ARG A 79 12.42 -21.27 -7.39
N LYS A 80 12.07 -20.83 -8.61
CA LYS A 80 10.99 -21.46 -9.40
C LYS A 80 11.28 -22.94 -9.66
N HIS A 81 10.25 -23.76 -9.64
CA HIS A 81 10.38 -25.17 -10.02
C HIS A 81 10.54 -25.30 -11.54
N LYS A 82 11.08 -26.43 -11.99
CA LYS A 82 11.18 -26.71 -13.43
C LYS A 82 9.81 -27.11 -13.97
N LYS A 83 9.48 -26.77 -15.22
CA LYS A 83 8.21 -27.18 -15.86
C LYS A 83 8.06 -28.70 -15.77
N GLY A 84 6.94 -29.18 -15.23
CA GLY A 84 6.67 -30.61 -15.03
C GLY A 84 7.30 -31.24 -13.78
N ASN A 85 7.85 -30.45 -12.87
CA ASN A 85 8.39 -30.93 -11.59
C ASN A 85 8.08 -29.93 -10.46
N VAL A 86 8.07 -30.38 -9.21
CA VAL A 86 7.83 -29.55 -8.02
C VAL A 86 9.13 -28.97 -7.42
N TYR A 87 10.27 -29.37 -7.98
CA TYR A 87 11.60 -28.94 -7.54
C TYR A 87 12.29 -28.02 -8.56
N CYS A 88 13.15 -27.11 -8.07
CA CYS A 88 14.03 -26.33 -8.92
C CYS A 88 15.18 -27.20 -9.47
N GLY A 89 15.88 -26.73 -10.50
CA GLY A 89 16.96 -27.49 -11.15
C GLY A 89 18.05 -28.01 -10.20
N THR A 90 18.28 -27.34 -9.06
CA THR A 90 19.25 -27.77 -8.05
C THR A 90 18.72 -28.91 -7.17
N HIS A 91 17.46 -28.85 -6.76
CA HIS A 91 16.81 -29.90 -5.96
C HIS A 91 16.35 -31.10 -6.79
N ILE A 92 16.35 -30.99 -8.12
CA ILE A 92 16.27 -32.16 -9.01
C ILE A 92 17.60 -32.91 -9.06
N LYS A 93 18.73 -32.17 -9.06
CA LYS A 93 20.09 -32.74 -9.15
C LYS A 93 20.63 -33.23 -7.80
N ARG A 94 20.20 -32.62 -6.69
CA ARG A 94 20.64 -32.93 -5.33
C ARG A 94 19.44 -33.28 -4.47
N GLN A 95 19.61 -34.24 -3.56
CA GLN A 95 18.54 -34.65 -2.66
C GLN A 95 18.14 -33.50 -1.73
N PRO A 96 16.85 -33.15 -1.63
CA PRO A 96 16.40 -32.09 -0.74
C PRO A 96 16.61 -32.50 0.73
N THR A 97 17.00 -31.55 1.58
CA THR A 97 17.15 -31.77 3.03
C THR A 97 15.80 -32.00 3.72
N GLY A 98 14.72 -31.53 3.09
CA GLY A 98 13.35 -31.75 3.50
C GLY A 98 12.38 -31.10 2.53
N VAL A 99 11.09 -31.33 2.73
CA VAL A 99 10.01 -30.74 1.92
C VAL A 99 9.21 -29.76 2.78
N PHE A 100 8.76 -28.69 2.15
CA PHE A 100 7.79 -27.77 2.69
C PHE A 100 6.40 -28.35 2.41
N GLU A 101 5.81 -28.98 3.42
CA GLU A 101 4.41 -29.40 3.39
C GLU A 101 3.56 -28.21 3.82
N GLU A 102 2.93 -27.54 2.85
CA GLU A 102 1.80 -26.69 3.16
C GLU A 102 0.67 -27.64 3.54
N THR A 103 0.33 -27.69 4.83
CA THR A 103 -0.86 -28.41 5.29
C THR A 103 -2.06 -27.71 4.68
N VAL A 104 -2.45 -28.17 3.49
CA VAL A 104 -3.61 -27.68 2.76
C VAL A 104 -4.85 -28.02 3.59
N LYS A 105 -5.21 -27.17 4.55
CA LYS A 105 -6.62 -26.85 4.71
C LYS A 105 -7.01 -26.16 3.40
N PRO A 106 -8.05 -26.62 2.67
CA PRO A 106 -8.54 -25.97 1.47
C PRO A 106 -9.19 -24.65 1.89
N SER A 107 -8.35 -23.69 2.28
CA SER A 107 -8.73 -22.31 2.48
C SER A 107 -8.91 -21.79 1.08
N ARG A 108 -10.16 -21.78 0.61
CA ARG A 108 -10.60 -21.18 -0.65
C ARG A 108 -9.68 -20.02 -0.98
N VAL A 109 -8.86 -20.17 -2.02
CA VAL A 109 -8.03 -19.08 -2.56
C VAL A 109 -9.03 -17.95 -2.80
N LYS A 110 -9.00 -16.92 -1.97
CA LYS A 110 -9.80 -15.71 -2.17
C LYS A 110 -9.20 -15.04 -3.39
N MET A 111 -9.68 -15.42 -4.56
CA MET A 111 -9.36 -14.72 -5.79
C MET A 111 -9.85 -13.28 -5.59
N GLU A 112 -8.92 -12.34 -5.45
CA GLU A 112 -9.25 -10.92 -5.44
C GLU A 112 -9.86 -10.58 -6.79
N LYS A 113 -11.18 -10.32 -6.83
CA LYS A 113 -11.88 -9.92 -8.05
C LYS A 113 -11.77 -8.41 -8.17
N LYS A 114 -11.27 -7.95 -9.31
CA LYS A 114 -11.36 -6.54 -9.68
C LYS A 114 -12.81 -6.24 -10.06
N VAL A 115 -13.39 -5.21 -9.45
CA VAL A 115 -14.75 -4.72 -9.75
C VAL A 115 -14.62 -3.24 -10.10
N ASP A 116 -15.21 -2.84 -11.22
CA ASP A 116 -15.24 -1.44 -11.65
C ASP A 116 -16.52 -0.78 -11.10
N ILE A 117 -16.34 0.35 -10.41
CA ILE A 117 -17.41 1.07 -9.71
C ILE A 117 -17.48 2.48 -10.29
N TRP A 118 -18.68 2.97 -10.58
CA TRP A 118 -18.92 4.33 -11.06
C TRP A 118 -20.03 5.02 -10.26
N VAL A 119 -20.15 6.33 -10.46
CA VAL A 119 -21.16 7.16 -9.80
C VAL A 119 -22.35 7.36 -10.72
N GLN A 120 -23.55 7.09 -10.22
CA GLN A 120 -24.81 7.32 -10.91
C GLN A 120 -25.70 8.28 -10.10
N LEU A 121 -26.26 9.28 -10.78
CA LEU A 121 -27.22 10.19 -10.19
C LEU A 121 -28.62 9.57 -10.27
N ILE A 122 -29.22 9.26 -9.12
CA ILE A 122 -30.56 8.68 -9.03
C ILE A 122 -31.39 9.58 -8.11
N ARG A 123 -32.49 10.15 -8.64
CA ARG A 123 -33.38 11.05 -7.89
C ARG A 123 -32.64 12.21 -7.18
N GLY A 124 -31.55 12.70 -7.78
CA GLY A 124 -30.76 13.82 -7.24
C GLY A 124 -29.70 13.44 -6.20
N ILE A 125 -29.52 12.15 -5.89
CA ILE A 125 -28.49 11.66 -4.97
C ILE A 125 -27.47 10.82 -5.76
N ASN A 126 -26.18 10.98 -5.44
CA ASN A 126 -25.09 10.22 -6.05
C ASN A 126 -24.96 8.84 -5.38
N TYR A 127 -25.03 7.78 -6.17
CA TYR A 127 -24.82 6.40 -5.73
C TYR A 127 -23.61 5.78 -6.40
N TYR A 128 -22.85 4.98 -5.66
CA TYR A 128 -21.75 4.18 -6.19
C TYR A 128 -22.27 2.81 -6.58
N ILE A 129 -22.22 2.48 -7.86
CA ILE A 129 -22.80 1.25 -8.40
C ILE A 129 -21.79 0.47 -9.24
N ASP A 130 -22.02 -0.84 -9.38
CA ASP A 130 -21.26 -1.74 -10.28
C ASP A 130 -22.14 -2.40 -11.36
N GLU A 131 -21.52 -3.17 -12.24
CA GLU A 131 -22.18 -3.98 -13.28
C GLU A 131 -22.97 -5.17 -12.70
N ASN A 132 -22.73 -5.53 -11.44
CA ASN A 132 -23.38 -6.65 -10.77
C ASN A 132 -24.61 -6.23 -9.97
N ASN A 133 -25.17 -5.05 -10.28
CA ASN A 133 -26.37 -4.51 -9.67
C ASN A 133 -26.23 -4.20 -8.17
N ASN A 134 -25.02 -3.95 -7.68
CA ASN A 134 -24.74 -3.59 -6.29
C ASN A 134 -24.62 -2.09 -6.12
N VAL A 135 -25.11 -1.58 -4.99
CA VAL A 135 -24.94 -0.21 -4.54
C VAL A 135 -24.10 -0.21 -3.27
N TYR A 136 -22.97 0.49 -3.31
CA TYR A 136 -21.98 0.48 -2.23
C TYR A 136 -22.13 1.66 -1.27
N ASN A 137 -21.65 1.46 -0.04
CA ASN A 137 -21.52 2.54 0.93
C ASN A 137 -20.46 3.57 0.48
N PRO A 138 -20.82 4.86 0.30
CA PRO A 138 -19.87 5.93 0.00
C PRO A 138 -18.65 5.95 0.93
N GLU A 139 -18.84 5.74 2.23
CA GLU A 139 -17.74 5.78 3.20
C GLU A 139 -16.68 4.71 2.93
N HIS A 140 -17.11 3.51 2.52
CA HIS A 140 -16.20 2.40 2.24
C HIS A 140 -15.45 2.59 0.93
N ILE A 141 -16.10 3.21 -0.08
CA ILE A 141 -15.47 3.55 -1.36
C ILE A 141 -14.45 4.66 -1.18
N LEU A 142 -14.82 5.72 -0.46
CA LEU A 142 -13.92 6.86 -0.17
C LEU A 142 -12.72 6.44 0.69
N SER A 143 -12.89 5.45 1.57
CA SER A 143 -11.81 4.91 2.41
C SER A 143 -10.95 3.84 1.72
N LEU A 144 -11.16 3.56 0.41
CA LEU A 144 -10.45 2.54 -0.36
C LEU A 144 -10.45 1.15 0.32
N ASN A 145 -11.58 0.79 0.94
CA ASN A 145 -11.72 -0.50 1.60
C ASN A 145 -11.69 -1.63 0.55
N LYS A 146 -10.85 -2.66 0.79
CA LYS A 146 -10.76 -3.84 -0.09
C LYS A 146 -12.07 -4.62 -0.21
N ASN A 147 -12.96 -4.51 0.78
CA ASN A 147 -14.27 -5.17 0.79
C ASN A 147 -15.36 -4.17 1.15
N PRO A 148 -15.78 -3.30 0.20
CA PRO A 148 -16.81 -2.32 0.46
C PRO A 148 -18.16 -3.00 0.70
N SER A 149 -18.95 -2.47 1.64
CA SER A 149 -20.25 -3.05 1.99
C SER A 149 -21.29 -2.64 0.96
N VAL A 150 -22.07 -3.62 0.49
CA VAL A 150 -23.23 -3.42 -0.37
C VAL A 150 -24.43 -3.08 0.52
N ILE A 151 -25.10 -1.97 0.24
CA ILE A 151 -26.27 -1.50 1.01
C ILE A 151 -27.57 -1.81 0.27
N TYR A 152 -27.59 -1.61 -1.04
CA TYR A 152 -28.76 -1.78 -1.89
C TYR A 152 -28.41 -2.51 -3.17
N LYS A 153 -29.43 -2.89 -3.93
CA LYS A 153 -29.28 -3.29 -5.34
C LYS A 153 -29.90 -2.24 -6.25
N TRP A 154 -29.46 -2.19 -7.50
CA TRP A 154 -30.07 -1.34 -8.51
C TRP A 154 -30.65 -2.17 -9.66
N LYS A 155 -31.69 -1.66 -10.32
CA LYS A 155 -32.23 -2.21 -11.56
C LYS A 155 -32.46 -1.10 -12.57
N LEU A 156 -32.37 -1.46 -13.86
CA LEU A 156 -32.80 -0.61 -14.96
C LEU A 156 -34.24 -0.98 -15.32
N ASN A 157 -35.14 0.00 -15.33
CA ASN A 157 -36.50 -0.21 -15.83
C ASN A 157 -36.56 -0.07 -17.36
N GLU A 158 -37.69 -0.47 -17.96
CA GLU A 158 -37.96 -0.34 -19.41
C GLU A 158 -37.86 1.10 -19.94
N ALA A 159 -38.03 2.09 -19.06
CA ALA A 159 -37.85 3.51 -19.35
C ALA A 159 -36.38 3.98 -19.31
N ASN A 160 -35.42 3.07 -19.15
CA ASN A 160 -33.99 3.35 -19.01
C ASN A 160 -33.62 4.18 -17.76
N ASP A 161 -34.49 4.13 -16.74
CA ASP A 161 -34.30 4.78 -15.45
C ASP A 161 -33.73 3.79 -14.41
N TYR A 162 -32.82 4.29 -13.57
CA TYR A 162 -32.22 3.54 -12.48
C TYR A 162 -33.11 3.55 -11.25
N GLU A 163 -33.47 2.38 -10.73
CA GLU A 163 -34.21 2.22 -9.48
C GLU A 163 -33.40 1.45 -8.43
N ILE A 164 -33.51 1.90 -7.18
CA ILE A 164 -32.84 1.29 -6.03
C ILE A 164 -33.81 0.34 -5.34
N ILE A 165 -33.35 -0.88 -5.09
CA ILE A 165 -34.07 -1.96 -4.42
C ILE A 165 -33.39 -2.25 -3.08
N PRO A 166 -34.14 -2.35 -1.96
CA PRO A 166 -33.62 -2.87 -0.71
C PRO A 166 -32.99 -4.26 -0.89
N LEU A 167 -31.87 -4.54 -0.23
CA LEU A 167 -31.43 -5.93 -0.10
C LEU A 167 -32.47 -6.68 0.73
N GLU A 168 -33.09 -7.72 0.15
CA GLU A 168 -33.89 -8.67 0.93
C GLU A 168 -32.98 -9.32 1.98
N CYS A 169 -33.46 -9.37 3.22
CA CYS A 169 -32.76 -9.95 4.37
C CYS A 169 -32.82 -11.48 4.35
#